data_AF-A0A846NC02-F1
#
_entry.id   AF-A0A846NC02-F1
#
_cell.length_a   1.000
_cell.length_b   1.000
_cell.length_c   1.000
_cell.angle_alpha   90.00
_cell.angle_beta   90.00
_cell.angle_gamma   90.00
#
_symmetry.space_group_name_H-M   'P 1'
#
loop_
_entity.id
_entity.type
_entity.pdbx_description
1 polymer ?
#
loop_
_entity_poly.entity_id
_entity_poly.type
_entity_poly.pdbx_seq_one_letter_code
_entity_poly.pdbx_strand_id
1 'polypeptide(L)'
;MKYALFAGCTTLARLNAYDASTRRVSEALGLELVDMEGAGCCGTPIMEAIQRKTVLTLAAWNMSIAEDMDLNIMTLCNGCNEVLVKANM
;
A
#
# COMPACT_ATOMS: atom_id res chain seq x y z
N MET A 1 5.57 12.17 12.07
CA MET A 1 4.53 11.10 12.12
C MET A 1 4.99 9.97 11.22
N LYS A 2 4.75 8.69 11.57
CA LYS A 2 5.34 7.53 10.89
C LYS A 2 4.25 6.68 10.22
N TYR A 3 4.50 6.20 9.00
CA TYR A 3 3.57 5.39 8.22
C TYR A 3 4.29 4.21 7.55
N ALA A 4 3.58 3.09 7.43
CA ALA A 4 3.99 1.97 6.59
C ALA A 4 3.62 2.29 5.13
N LEU A 5 4.62 2.38 4.26
CA LEU A 5 4.44 2.73 2.85
C LEU A 5 4.12 1.49 2.02
N PHE A 6 2.87 1.40 1.57
CA PHE A 6 2.45 0.47 0.53
C PHE A 6 2.62 1.14 -0.84
N ALA A 7 3.83 1.05 -1.42
CA ALA A 7 4.17 1.70 -2.68
C ALA A 7 3.39 1.13 -3.89
N GLY A 8 2.95 -0.13 -3.81
CA GLY A 8 2.25 -0.83 -4.88
C GLY A 8 3.15 -1.23 -6.05
N CYS A 9 2.59 -1.94 -7.03
CA CYS A 9 3.37 -2.55 -8.10
C CYS A 9 3.81 -1.57 -9.21
N THR A 10 2.88 -0.77 -9.74
CA THR A 10 3.18 0.17 -10.86
C THR A 10 4.17 1.25 -10.45
N THR A 11 4.07 1.75 -9.22
CA THR A 11 4.97 2.78 -8.71
C THR A 11 6.41 2.30 -8.74
N LEU A 12 6.68 1.12 -8.17
CA LEU A 12 8.02 0.54 -8.09
C LEU A 12 8.56 0.06 -9.44
N ALA A 13 7.67 -0.36 -10.36
CA ALA A 13 8.08 -0.94 -11.64
C ALA A 13 8.21 0.06 -12.78
N ARG A 14 7.52 1.21 -12.69
CA ARG A 14 7.36 2.16 -13.82
C ARG A 14 7.41 3.62 -13.42
N LEU A 15 7.05 3.98 -12.19
CA LEU A 15 6.92 5.38 -11.75
C LEU A 15 7.90 5.71 -10.61
N ASN A 16 9.16 5.33 -10.76
CA ASN A 16 10.20 5.52 -9.72
C ASN A 16 10.36 7.00 -9.33
N ALA A 17 10.17 7.92 -10.27
CA ALA A 17 10.17 9.36 -9.98
C ALA A 17 9.01 9.79 -9.08
N TYR A 18 7.88 9.09 -9.13
CA TYR A 18 6.73 9.34 -8.26
C TYR A 18 7.02 8.90 -6.82
N ASP A 19 7.59 7.70 -6.62
CA ASP A 19 8.05 7.26 -5.29
C ASP A 19 9.09 8.22 -4.70
N ALA A 20 10.11 8.57 -5.50
CA ALA A 20 11.17 9.48 -5.08
C ALA A 20 10.68 10.91 -4.78
N SER A 21 9.63 11.36 -5.48
CA SER A 21 8.98 12.65 -5.20
C SER A 21 8.20 12.59 -3.89
N THR A 22 7.37 11.55 -3.72
CA THR A 22 6.59 11.32 -2.50
C THR A 22 7.48 11.32 -1.27
N ARG A 23 8.57 10.53 -1.27
CA ARG A 23 9.46 10.45 -0.10
C ARG A 23 10.06 11.81 0.28
N ARG A 24 10.49 12.61 -0.70
CA ARG A 24 11.02 13.97 -0.46
C ARG A 24 9.96 14.92 0.09
N VAL A 25 8.75 14.87 -0.46
CA VAL A 25 7.64 15.70 0.03
C VAL A 25 7.24 15.28 1.45
N SER A 26 7.14 13.99 1.72
CA SER A 26 6.86 13.45 3.06
C SER A 26 7.91 13.87 4.08
N GLU A 27 9.21 13.79 3.74
CA GLU A 27 10.30 14.26 4.58
C GLU A 27 10.17 15.76 4.89
N ALA A 28 9.92 16.59 3.87
CA ALA A 28 9.72 18.02 4.05
C ALA A 28 8.51 18.37 4.94
N LEU A 29 7.51 17.49 5.01
CA LEU A 29 6.33 17.62 5.88
C LEU A 29 6.53 16.97 7.27
N GLY A 30 7.72 16.43 7.57
CA GLY A 30 8.01 15.76 8.85
C GLY A 30 7.35 14.38 8.99
N LEU A 31 7.08 13.72 7.87
CA LEU A 31 6.57 12.36 7.80
C LEU A 31 7.71 11.37 7.53
N GLU A 32 7.72 10.27 8.27
CA GLU A 32 8.61 9.14 8.05
C GLU A 32 7.85 8.01 7.35
N LEU A 33 8.34 7.59 6.19
CA LEU A 33 7.78 6.47 5.43
C LEU A 33 8.68 5.24 5.60
N VAL A 34 8.12 4.15 6.11
CA VAL A 34 8.81 2.88 6.29
C VAL A 34 8.34 1.88 5.25
N ASP A 35 9.26 1.28 4.52
CA ASP A 35 8.92 0.27 3.52
C ASP A 35 8.34 -1.00 4.16
N MET A 36 7.25 -1.51 3.58
CA MET A 36 6.62 -2.75 4.00
C MET A 36 7.32 -3.95 3.35
N GLU A 37 8.39 -4.44 3.96
CA GLU A 37 9.09 -5.63 3.47
C GLU A 37 8.14 -6.85 3.41
N GLY A 38 8.17 -7.57 2.29
CA GLY A 38 7.29 -8.70 2.05
C GLY A 38 5.88 -8.35 1.55
N ALA A 39 5.53 -7.06 1.44
CA ALA A 39 4.26 -6.65 0.85
C ALA A 39 4.14 -7.10 -0.62
N GLY A 40 3.00 -7.68 -0.96
CA GLY A 40 2.66 -8.17 -2.29
C GLY A 40 1.73 -7.24 -3.07
N CYS A 41 1.13 -7.77 -4.13
CA CYS A 41 0.07 -7.05 -4.85
C CYS A 41 -1.16 -6.85 -3.95
N CYS A 42 -1.81 -5.69 -4.07
CA CYS A 42 -3.08 -5.42 -3.36
C CYS A 42 -4.25 -6.26 -3.89
N GLY A 43 -4.10 -6.89 -5.06
CA GLY A 43 -5.14 -7.70 -5.70
C GLY A 43 -5.93 -6.98 -6.79
N THR A 44 -5.80 -5.66 -6.98
CA THR A 44 -6.49 -4.79 -7.97
C THR A 44 -8.03 -4.80 -7.91
N PRO A 45 -8.71 -3.64 -7.97
CA PRO A 45 -10.18 -3.57 -7.97
C PRO A 45 -10.84 -4.42 -9.07
N ILE A 46 -10.20 -4.53 -10.24
CA ILE A 46 -10.74 -5.28 -11.38
C ILE A 46 -10.83 -6.79 -11.07
N MET A 47 -9.84 -7.34 -10.36
CA MET A 47 -9.84 -8.77 -10.03
C MET A 47 -10.85 -9.09 -8.94
N GLU A 48 -11.25 -8.10 -8.13
CA GLU A 48 -12.28 -8.27 -7.11
C GLU A 48 -13.61 -8.72 -7.73
N ALA A 49 -13.94 -8.19 -8.92
CA ALA A 49 -15.13 -8.57 -9.68
C ALA A 49 -15.12 -10.03 -10.14
N ILE A 50 -13.95 -10.67 -10.21
CA ILE A 50 -13.77 -12.05 -10.67
C ILE A 50 -13.60 -13.00 -9.47
N GLN A 51 -12.78 -12.62 -8.49
CA GLN A 51 -12.35 -13.45 -7.37
C GLN A 51 -12.20 -12.63 -6.08
N ARG A 52 -13.32 -12.11 -5.57
CA ARG A 52 -13.36 -11.26 -4.36
C ARG A 52 -12.62 -11.85 -3.16
N LYS A 53 -12.83 -13.14 -2.85
CA LYS A 53 -12.20 -13.78 -1.68
C LYS A 53 -10.67 -13.75 -1.77
N THR A 54 -10.12 -14.04 -2.95
CA THR A 54 -8.68 -14.00 -3.19
C THR A 54 -8.13 -12.59 -3.02
N VAL A 55 -8.80 -11.59 -3.59
CA VAL A 55 -8.38 -10.18 -3.48
C VAL A 55 -8.38 -9.72 -2.02
N LEU A 56 -9.45 -9.97 -1.28
CA LEU A 56 -9.52 -9.60 0.15
C LEU A 56 -8.48 -10.35 0.99
N THR A 57 -8.16 -11.61 0.66
CA THR A 57 -7.12 -12.37 1.36
C THR A 57 -5.73 -11.76 1.13
N LEU A 58 -5.41 -11.36 -0.11
CA LEU A 58 -4.15 -10.67 -0.42
C LEU A 58 -4.06 -9.31 0.26
N ALA A 59 -5.16 -8.55 0.27
CA ALA A 59 -5.23 -7.27 0.95
C ALA A 59 -5.01 -7.43 2.47
N ALA A 60 -5.69 -8.39 3.10
CA ALA A 60 -5.53 -8.70 4.52
C ALA A 60 -4.10 -9.15 4.87
N TRP A 61 -3.43 -9.91 3.99
CA TRP A 61 -2.02 -10.26 4.18
C TRP A 61 -1.11 -9.03 4.19
N ASN A 62 -1.34 -8.06 3.30
CA ASN A 62 -0.59 -6.80 3.33
C ASN A 62 -0.90 -5.98 4.60
N MET A 63 -2.14 -6.01 5.07
CA MET A 63 -2.52 -5.35 6.31
C MET A 63 -1.85 -5.95 7.54
N SER A 64 -1.74 -7.28 7.62
CA SER A 64 -1.08 -7.93 8.76
C SER A 64 0.39 -7.51 8.87
N ILE A 65 1.06 -7.26 7.75
CA ILE A 65 2.45 -6.74 7.75
C ILE A 65 2.50 -5.35 8.41
N ALA A 66 1.55 -4.46 8.09
CA ALA A 66 1.50 -3.14 8.70
C ALA A 66 1.09 -3.20 10.19
N GLU A 67 0.23 -4.14 10.57
CA GLU A 67 -0.12 -4.41 11.97
C GLU A 67 1.09 -4.89 12.77
N ASP A 68 1.90 -5.81 12.22
CA ASP A 68 3.15 -6.26 12.85
C ASP A 68 4.17 -5.12 13.03
N MET A 69 4.11 -4.10 12.16
CA MET A 69 4.92 -2.88 12.25
C MET A 69 4.37 -1.85 13.24
N ASP A 70 3.15 -2.03 13.75
CA ASP A 70 2.38 -1.06 14.57
C ASP A 70 2.27 0.32 13.90
N LEU A 71 2.00 0.32 12.58
CA LEU A 71 1.92 1.55 11.78
C LEU A 71 0.69 1.58 10.88
N ASN A 72 0.13 2.79 10.71
CA ASN A 72 -0.91 3.02 9.72
C ASN A 72 -0.32 2.92 8.29
N ILE A 73 -1.10 2.38 7.36
CA ILE A 73 -0.72 2.28 5.95
C ILE A 73 -0.90 3.62 5.24
N MET A 74 0.10 4.01 4.44
CA MET A 74 -0.01 5.04 3.42
C MET A 74 0.22 4.41 2.04
N THR A 75 -0.58 4.75 1.04
CA THR A 75 -0.39 4.29 -0.33
C THR A 75 -0.49 5.43 -1.34
N LEU A 76 0.14 5.26 -2.49
CA LEU A 76 0.25 6.24 -3.57
C LEU A 76 -0.71 5.94 -4.74
N CYS A 77 -1.53 4.90 -4.62
CA CYS A 77 -2.38 4.43 -5.69
C CYS A 77 -3.83 4.27 -5.20
N ASN A 78 -4.76 4.94 -5.87
CA ASN A 78 -6.19 4.86 -5.56
C ASN A 78 -6.72 3.43 -5.61
N GLY A 79 -6.27 2.61 -6.57
CA GLY A 79 -6.67 1.21 -6.67
C GLY A 79 -6.15 0.35 -5.51
N CYS A 80 -4.95 0.65 -4.99
CA CYS A 80 -4.44 -0.01 -3.79
C CYS A 80 -5.24 0.43 -2.56
N ASN A 81 -5.51 1.73 -2.44
CA ASN A 81 -6.31 2.30 -1.36
C ASN A 81 -7.71 1.68 -1.31
N GLU A 82 -8.41 1.60 -2.44
CA GLU A 82 -9.76 1.05 -2.53
C GLU A 82 -9.81 -0.39 -1.98
N VAL A 83 -8.90 -1.25 -2.43
CA VAL A 83 -8.90 -2.66 -2.04
C VAL A 83 -8.49 -2.85 -0.58
N LEU A 84 -7.47 -2.14 -0.11
CA LEU A 84 -7.04 -2.21 1.29
C LEU A 84 -8.12 -1.71 2.25
N VAL A 85 -8.80 -0.59 1.92
CA VAL A 85 -9.90 -0.07 2.73
C VAL A 85 -11.07 -1.06 2.78
N LYS A 86 -11.42 -1.69 1.66
CA LYS A 86 -12.47 -2.72 1.61
C LYS A 86 -12.15 -3.96 2.47
N ALA A 87 -10.86 -4.28 2.65
CA ALA A 87 -10.45 -5.39 3.50
C ALA A 87 -10.47 -5.06 5.00
N ASN A 88 -10.51 -3.78 5.36
CA ASN A 88 -10.61 -3.29 6.73
C ASN A 88 -12.06 -3.04 7.21
N MET A 89 -13.06 -3.40 6.38
CA MET A 89 -14.49 -3.27 6.66
C MET A 89 -15.12 -4.61 7.04
#